data_AF-A0A0J7AEK8-F1
#
_entry.id   AF-A0A0J7AEK8-F1
#
_cell.length_a   1.000
_cell.length_b   1.000
_cell.length_c   1.000
_cell.angle_alpha   90.00
_cell.angle_beta   90.00
_cell.angle_gamma   90.00
#
_symmetry.space_group_name_H-M   'P 1'
#
loop_
_entity.id
_entity.type
_entity.pdbx_description
1 polymer ?
#
loop_
_entity_poly.entity_id
_entity_poly.type
_entity_poly.pdbx_seq_one_letter_code
_entity_poly.pdbx_strand_id
1 'polypeptide(L)'
;MQFPVTVIDQLDEAQIRRWNDFYGVSADRPRFEEEGIWRRTQQEETAADSGWTGEGDARRRIVHYWHQYGLVDTTAAPALAMTQMYLYHSVAAPRSEIDEAWEQNHAMLTEGGWKKVGPNRFELGDLRVHLIRMEQHPEDLRAGRRLPADYEVIDTVFTSVNCFPPRTVRRRPWEVLTHGVRVKDTPGKPVYAQDLAQLTDFLPFQVEVGCGVSYEAGIPPLHRLHEMYHVNEIEDEQLGKGFTFVLAPGRDPLLAQMFLDTEDKVGELSDMYRACFNAEVTPALRALKRMEEAGHMVGPFITNNFDALGARAGFEEQFMRRYDQRIPPLTLRPEAKALLVIGLHADRRWVARRARAAGLKVFIVDPEGFPRPDGTWFDYPLEAPQDGDVVVRQTAANAISALERMLNPA
;
A
#
# COMPACT_ATOMS: atom_id res chain seq x y z
N MET A 1 -9.66 -13.07 -21.73
CA MET A 1 -10.08 -12.55 -20.43
C MET A 1 -11.55 -12.10 -20.38
N GLN A 2 -12.30 -12.55 -19.38
CA GLN A 2 -13.69 -12.16 -19.11
C GLN A 2 -13.77 -11.50 -17.73
N PHE A 3 -14.67 -10.53 -17.57
CA PHE A 3 -14.98 -9.92 -16.29
C PHE A 3 -16.42 -10.25 -15.90
N PRO A 4 -16.68 -10.52 -14.61
CA PRO A 4 -15.77 -10.41 -13.47
C PRO A 4 -14.76 -11.57 -13.36
N VAL A 5 -13.61 -11.31 -12.72
CA VAL A 5 -12.52 -12.29 -12.55
C VAL A 5 -12.62 -12.93 -11.18
N THR A 6 -12.83 -14.24 -11.13
CA THR A 6 -12.93 -14.99 -9.87
C THR A 6 -11.64 -14.88 -9.05
N VAL A 7 -11.77 -14.42 -7.80
CA VAL A 7 -10.68 -14.29 -6.83
C VAL A 7 -10.71 -15.44 -5.82
N ILE A 8 -11.91 -15.78 -5.35
CA ILE A 8 -12.18 -16.98 -4.55
C ILE A 8 -13.42 -17.63 -5.12
N ASP A 9 -13.27 -18.86 -5.59
CA ASP A 9 -14.40 -19.67 -6.02
C ASP A 9 -15.13 -20.26 -4.81
N GLN A 10 -16.46 -20.31 -4.88
CA GLN A 10 -17.36 -20.91 -3.89
C GLN A 10 -17.08 -20.50 -2.42
N LEU A 11 -17.62 -19.35 -2.03
CA LEU A 11 -17.54 -18.89 -0.65
C LEU A 11 -18.38 -19.76 0.30
N ASP A 12 -17.84 -20.02 1.48
CA ASP A 12 -18.62 -20.58 2.59
C ASP A 12 -19.51 -19.52 3.26
N GLU A 13 -20.42 -19.96 4.13
CA GLU A 13 -21.33 -19.05 4.83
C GLU A 13 -20.61 -18.01 5.70
N ALA A 14 -19.45 -18.37 6.28
CA ALA A 14 -18.69 -17.47 7.13
C ALA A 14 -18.03 -16.35 6.31
N GLN A 15 -17.53 -16.66 5.11
CA GLN A 15 -17.02 -15.71 4.14
C GLN A 15 -18.11 -14.81 3.59
N ILE A 16 -19.31 -15.34 3.30
CA ILE A 16 -20.46 -14.53 2.87
C ILE A 16 -20.86 -13.54 3.97
N ARG A 17 -20.95 -13.97 5.23
CA ARG A 17 -21.19 -13.07 6.37
C ARG A 17 -20.08 -12.03 6.49
N ARG A 18 -18.82 -12.43 6.41
CA ARG A 18 -17.66 -11.53 6.43
C ARG A 18 -17.75 -10.45 5.35
N TRP A 19 -18.16 -10.82 4.13
CA TRP A 19 -18.40 -9.85 3.07
C TRP A 19 -19.45 -8.83 3.49
N ASN A 20 -20.64 -9.30 3.87
CA ASN A 20 -21.78 -8.44 4.20
C ASN A 20 -21.52 -7.54 5.41
N ASP A 21 -20.76 -7.99 6.39
CA ASP A 21 -20.52 -7.25 7.63
C ASP A 21 -19.35 -6.25 7.51
N PHE A 22 -18.32 -6.57 6.70
CA PHE A 22 -17.05 -5.83 6.74
C PHE A 22 -16.53 -5.30 5.41
N TYR A 23 -16.82 -5.94 4.27
CA TYR A 23 -16.22 -5.58 2.97
C TYR A 23 -17.23 -4.94 2.02
N GLY A 24 -18.43 -5.50 1.91
CA GLY A 24 -19.55 -5.00 1.11
C GLY A 24 -20.25 -3.77 1.69
N VAL A 25 -19.70 -3.20 2.77
CA VAL A 25 -20.24 -2.00 3.44
C VAL A 25 -19.43 -0.75 3.08
N SER A 26 -20.09 0.40 3.15
CA SER A 26 -19.41 1.70 3.18
C SER A 26 -19.20 2.11 4.63
N ALA A 27 -17.96 2.00 5.11
CA ALA A 27 -17.56 2.39 6.47
C ALA A 27 -16.85 3.76 6.44
N ASP A 28 -15.75 3.91 7.18
CA ASP A 28 -14.81 5.03 7.07
C ASP A 28 -14.22 5.18 5.65
N ARG A 29 -14.21 4.08 4.89
CA ARG A 29 -13.88 3.99 3.47
C ARG A 29 -14.59 2.79 2.82
N PRO A 30 -14.76 2.78 1.49
CA PRO A 30 -15.26 1.60 0.79
C PRO A 30 -14.20 0.50 0.84
N ARG A 31 -14.49 -0.60 1.55
CA ARG A 31 -13.55 -1.72 1.74
C ARG A 31 -13.58 -2.74 0.61
N PHE A 32 -14.61 -2.69 -0.24
CA PHE A 32 -14.68 -3.40 -1.51
C PHE A 32 -13.80 -2.77 -2.61
N GLU A 33 -13.14 -1.64 -2.32
CA GLU A 33 -12.19 -0.98 -3.22
C GLU A 33 -10.76 -1.22 -2.74
N GLU A 34 -9.90 -1.62 -3.66
CA GLU A 34 -8.46 -1.64 -3.45
C GLU A 34 -7.80 -0.64 -4.39
N GLU A 35 -7.00 0.25 -3.82
CA GLU A 35 -6.32 1.30 -4.58
C GLU A 35 -4.88 1.47 -4.12
N GLY A 36 -3.98 1.69 -5.06
CA GLY A 36 -2.58 1.96 -4.77
C GLY A 36 -1.95 2.87 -5.81
N ILE A 37 -1.05 3.75 -5.34
CA ILE A 37 -0.34 4.71 -6.18
C ILE A 37 1.14 4.61 -5.85
N TRP A 38 1.94 4.42 -6.89
CA TRP A 38 3.37 4.62 -6.85
C TRP A 38 3.77 5.64 -7.89
N ARG A 39 4.63 6.55 -7.46
CA ARG A 39 5.30 7.49 -8.35
C ARG A 39 6.78 7.48 -8.06
N ARG A 40 7.57 7.54 -9.11
CA ARG A 40 9.02 7.67 -9.09
C ARG A 40 9.39 8.79 -10.04
N THR A 41 10.26 9.67 -9.58
CA THR A 41 10.79 10.80 -10.35
C THR A 41 12.29 10.81 -10.19
N GLN A 42 12.98 11.13 -11.28
CA GLN A 42 14.41 11.39 -11.32
C GLN A 42 14.59 12.89 -11.07
N GLN A 43 15.02 13.24 -9.86
CA GLN A 43 15.21 14.62 -9.41
C GLN A 43 16.24 14.64 -8.26
N GLU A 44 16.74 15.83 -7.92
CA GLU A 44 17.77 16.01 -6.90
C GLU A 44 17.39 15.36 -5.55
N GLU A 45 16.15 15.53 -5.09
CA GLU A 45 15.67 15.03 -3.80
C GLU A 45 15.56 13.50 -3.74
N THR A 46 15.61 12.82 -4.89
CA THR A 46 15.58 11.36 -5.01
C THR A 46 16.85 10.81 -5.64
N ALA A 47 17.94 11.58 -5.73
CA ALA A 47 19.12 11.19 -6.48
C ALA A 47 19.72 9.84 -6.05
N ALA A 48 19.67 9.53 -4.75
CA ALA A 48 20.16 8.27 -4.19
C ALA A 48 19.48 7.03 -4.78
N ASP A 49 18.18 7.10 -5.06
CA ASP A 49 17.35 5.96 -5.48
C ASP A 49 16.99 6.01 -6.98
N SER A 50 17.01 7.21 -7.57
CA SER A 50 16.61 7.46 -8.96
C SER A 50 17.78 7.51 -9.95
N GLY A 51 19.03 7.59 -9.46
CA GLY A 51 20.20 7.77 -10.31
C GLY A 51 20.26 9.13 -11.00
N TRP A 52 19.65 10.16 -10.40
CA TRP A 52 19.71 11.53 -10.92
C TRP A 52 21.15 12.07 -10.90
N THR A 53 21.59 12.65 -12.02
CA THR A 53 22.94 13.19 -12.21
C THR A 53 22.97 14.68 -12.54
N GLY A 54 21.84 15.28 -12.91
CA GLY A 54 21.73 16.71 -13.19
C GLY A 54 20.41 17.10 -13.86
N GLU A 55 20.28 18.37 -14.25
CA GLU A 55 19.03 18.93 -14.80
C GLU A 55 18.56 18.30 -16.12
N GLY A 56 19.42 17.57 -16.82
CA GLY A 56 19.05 16.78 -18.00
C GLY A 56 18.24 15.51 -17.67
N ASP A 57 18.25 15.08 -16.41
CA ASP A 57 17.51 13.90 -15.95
C ASP A 57 16.14 14.29 -15.42
N ALA A 58 15.09 13.78 -16.06
CA ALA A 58 13.71 14.00 -15.63
C ALA A 58 12.79 12.79 -15.83
N ARG A 59 13.34 11.56 -15.77
CA ARG A 59 12.51 10.36 -15.91
C ARG A 59 11.42 10.36 -14.85
N ARG A 60 10.22 9.94 -15.26
CA ARG A 60 9.10 9.75 -14.33
C ARG A 60 8.41 8.45 -14.66
N ARG A 61 8.02 7.73 -13.62
CA ARG A 61 7.10 6.61 -13.70
C ARG A 61 5.96 6.77 -12.70
N ILE A 62 4.74 6.54 -13.14
CA ILE A 62 3.55 6.49 -12.29
C ILE A 62 2.84 5.16 -12.56
N VAL A 63 2.49 4.47 -11.49
CA VAL A 63 1.55 3.34 -11.51
C VAL A 63 0.43 3.66 -10.53
N HIS A 64 -0.81 3.63 -11.00
CA HIS A 64 -2.00 3.81 -10.19
C HIS A 64 -3.02 2.76 -10.56
N TYR A 65 -3.45 1.97 -9.59
CA TYR A 65 -4.53 1.02 -9.79
C TYR A 65 -5.70 1.32 -8.87
N TRP A 66 -6.88 0.93 -9.32
CA TRP A 66 -8.12 0.94 -8.56
C TRP A 66 -8.95 -0.27 -9.01
N HIS A 67 -9.25 -1.16 -8.07
CA HIS A 67 -9.97 -2.39 -8.32
C HIS A 67 -11.20 -2.42 -7.42
N GLN A 68 -12.32 -2.87 -7.95
CA GLN A 68 -13.52 -3.15 -7.16
C GLN A 68 -13.77 -4.64 -7.10
N TYR A 69 -14.18 -5.10 -5.94
CA TYR A 69 -14.52 -6.48 -5.67
C TYR A 69 -16.01 -6.59 -5.36
N GLY A 70 -16.57 -7.78 -5.54
CA GLY A 70 -17.98 -8.05 -5.31
C GLY A 70 -18.29 -9.54 -5.23
N LEU A 71 -19.47 -9.85 -4.70
CA LEU A 71 -20.02 -11.19 -4.81
C LEU A 71 -20.66 -11.39 -6.19
N VAL A 72 -20.44 -12.57 -6.77
CA VAL A 72 -21.09 -13.02 -8.00
C VAL A 72 -21.76 -14.37 -7.78
N ASP A 73 -22.98 -14.50 -8.28
CA ASP A 73 -23.71 -15.75 -8.21
C ASP A 73 -23.06 -16.81 -9.10
N THR A 74 -22.88 -18.02 -8.56
CA THR A 74 -22.49 -19.21 -9.33
C THR A 74 -23.52 -20.31 -9.14
N THR A 75 -23.33 -21.47 -9.79
CA THR A 75 -24.26 -22.60 -9.70
C THR A 75 -24.31 -23.27 -8.33
N ALA A 76 -23.25 -23.16 -7.52
CA ALA A 76 -23.14 -23.84 -6.22
C ALA A 76 -23.21 -22.87 -5.04
N ALA A 77 -22.35 -21.85 -5.03
CA ALA A 77 -22.26 -20.84 -3.98
C ALA A 77 -21.71 -19.53 -4.57
N PRO A 78 -22.03 -18.35 -4.02
CA PRO A 78 -21.45 -17.10 -4.48
C PRO A 78 -19.91 -17.14 -4.49
N ALA A 79 -19.29 -16.54 -5.49
CA ALA A 79 -17.85 -16.36 -5.56
C ALA A 79 -17.49 -14.91 -5.21
N LEU A 80 -16.30 -14.68 -4.68
CA LEU A 80 -15.70 -13.35 -4.60
C LEU A 80 -14.96 -13.09 -5.91
N ALA A 81 -15.24 -11.97 -6.57
CA ALA A 81 -14.60 -11.62 -7.83
C ALA A 81 -14.15 -10.16 -7.89
N MET A 82 -13.13 -9.89 -8.70
CA MET A 82 -12.79 -8.54 -9.15
C MET A 82 -13.81 -8.15 -10.23
N THR A 83 -14.70 -7.23 -9.91
CA THR A 83 -15.80 -6.79 -10.78
C THR A 83 -15.39 -5.64 -11.69
N GLN A 84 -14.48 -4.80 -11.22
CA GLN A 84 -13.91 -3.72 -12.02
C GLN A 84 -12.41 -3.62 -11.85
N MET A 85 -11.71 -3.40 -12.96
CA MET A 85 -10.28 -3.17 -12.97
C MET A 85 -9.99 -1.84 -13.67
N TYR A 86 -9.21 -1.01 -13.00
CA TYR A 86 -8.49 0.13 -13.58
C TYR A 86 -7.01 0.03 -13.22
N LEU A 87 -6.15 0.16 -14.21
CA LEU A 87 -4.70 0.30 -14.03
C LEU A 87 -4.20 1.39 -14.99
N TYR A 88 -3.52 2.37 -14.41
CA TYR A 88 -2.91 3.47 -15.11
C TYR A 88 -1.41 3.41 -14.94
N HIS A 89 -0.71 3.49 -16.06
CA HIS A 89 0.73 3.60 -16.15
C HIS A 89 1.09 4.85 -16.96
N SER A 90 2.03 5.63 -16.46
CA SER A 90 2.57 6.78 -17.18
C SER A 90 4.09 6.78 -17.05
N VAL A 91 4.78 6.93 -18.16
CA VAL A 91 6.24 7.04 -18.19
C VAL A 91 6.67 8.25 -19.01
N ALA A 92 7.60 9.04 -18.46
CA ALA A 92 8.32 10.10 -19.16
C ALA A 92 9.79 9.73 -19.24
N ALA A 93 10.36 9.75 -20.44
CA ALA A 93 11.74 9.34 -20.72
C ALA A 93 12.27 10.02 -22.00
N PRO A 94 13.58 9.95 -22.30
CA PRO A 94 14.12 10.41 -23.57
C PRO A 94 13.37 9.80 -24.76
N ARG A 95 13.19 10.59 -25.82
CA ARG A 95 12.39 10.24 -27.00
C ARG A 95 12.81 8.91 -27.62
N SER A 96 14.10 8.62 -27.68
CA SER A 96 14.61 7.34 -28.19
C SER A 96 14.11 6.14 -27.38
N GLU A 97 14.09 6.23 -26.05
CA GLU A 97 13.55 5.17 -25.19
C GLU A 97 12.02 5.06 -25.35
N ILE A 98 11.34 6.17 -25.57
CA ILE A 98 9.89 6.21 -25.84
C ILE A 98 9.57 5.60 -27.20
N ASP A 99 10.37 5.84 -28.24
CA ASP A 99 10.23 5.23 -29.56
C ASP A 99 10.33 3.70 -29.47
N GLU A 100 11.39 3.21 -28.83
CA GLU A 100 11.61 1.78 -28.62
C GLU A 100 10.45 1.14 -27.82
N ALA A 101 10.07 1.76 -26.70
CA ALA A 101 8.97 1.26 -25.87
C ALA A 101 7.62 1.30 -26.60
N TRP A 102 7.39 2.31 -27.43
CA TRP A 102 6.16 2.42 -28.21
C TRP A 102 6.02 1.27 -29.21
N GLU A 103 7.09 0.96 -29.94
CA GLU A 103 7.12 -0.16 -30.89
C GLU A 103 6.98 -1.51 -30.16
N GLN A 104 7.74 -1.72 -29.09
CA GLN A 104 7.69 -2.94 -28.27
C GLN A 104 6.30 -3.16 -27.68
N ASN A 105 5.65 -2.13 -27.13
CA ASN A 105 4.30 -2.24 -26.58
C ASN A 105 3.28 -2.69 -27.64
N HIS A 106 3.37 -2.16 -28.86
CA HIS A 106 2.49 -2.58 -29.96
C HIS A 106 2.75 -4.01 -30.44
N ALA A 107 4.02 -4.41 -30.47
CA ALA A 107 4.41 -5.78 -30.77
C ALA A 107 3.85 -6.75 -29.72
N MET A 108 4.05 -6.47 -28.43
CA MET A 108 3.57 -7.29 -27.31
C MET A 108 2.04 -7.36 -27.25
N LEU A 109 1.33 -6.27 -27.55
CA LEU A 109 -0.14 -6.30 -27.68
C LEU A 109 -0.58 -7.28 -28.77
N THR A 110 0.10 -7.26 -29.91
CA THR A 110 -0.22 -8.17 -31.03
C THR A 110 0.09 -9.62 -30.66
N GLU A 111 1.24 -9.86 -30.05
CA GLU A 111 1.68 -11.18 -29.58
C GLU A 111 0.75 -11.76 -28.52
N GLY A 112 0.37 -10.94 -27.53
CA GLY A 112 -0.57 -11.30 -26.46
C GLY A 112 -2.04 -11.42 -26.90
N GLY A 113 -2.31 -11.36 -28.21
CA GLY A 113 -3.65 -11.59 -28.76
C GLY A 113 -4.63 -10.45 -28.59
N TRP A 114 -4.16 -9.23 -28.28
CA TRP A 114 -5.02 -8.06 -28.16
C TRP A 114 -5.52 -7.62 -29.54
N LYS A 115 -6.83 -7.39 -29.63
CA LYS A 115 -7.48 -6.97 -30.87
C LYS A 115 -7.54 -5.45 -30.95
N LYS A 116 -7.01 -4.87 -32.02
CA LYS A 116 -7.11 -3.43 -32.27
C LYS A 116 -8.54 -3.05 -32.64
N VAL A 117 -9.14 -2.15 -31.87
CA VAL A 117 -10.52 -1.65 -32.07
C VAL A 117 -10.59 -0.17 -32.42
N GLY A 118 -9.45 0.51 -32.42
CA GLY A 118 -9.34 1.90 -32.85
C GLY A 118 -7.89 2.38 -32.80
N PRO A 119 -7.66 3.67 -33.09
CA PRO A 119 -6.34 4.29 -32.93
C PRO A 119 -5.84 4.09 -31.50
N ASN A 120 -4.73 3.36 -31.36
CA ASN A 120 -4.07 3.00 -30.09
C ASN A 120 -5.00 2.39 -29.02
N ARG A 121 -6.11 1.77 -29.45
CA ARG A 121 -7.10 1.14 -28.58
C ARG A 121 -7.19 -0.34 -28.91
N PHE A 122 -7.10 -1.16 -27.88
CA PHE A 122 -7.11 -2.60 -28.00
C PHE A 122 -8.02 -3.24 -26.95
N GLU A 123 -8.49 -4.46 -27.24
CA GLU A 123 -9.29 -5.25 -26.32
C GLU A 123 -8.83 -6.70 -26.25
N LEU A 124 -9.00 -7.31 -25.09
CA LEU A 124 -8.81 -8.74 -24.84
C LEU A 124 -10.01 -9.24 -24.03
N GLY A 125 -11.06 -9.65 -24.75
CA GLY A 125 -12.37 -9.94 -24.17
C GLY A 125 -12.95 -8.70 -23.48
N ASP A 126 -13.16 -8.77 -22.16
CA ASP A 126 -13.76 -7.67 -21.40
C ASP A 126 -12.75 -6.64 -20.89
N LEU A 127 -11.45 -6.81 -21.17
CA LEU A 127 -10.41 -5.86 -20.81
C LEU A 127 -10.08 -4.97 -22.00
N ARG A 128 -9.94 -3.67 -21.77
CA ARG A 128 -9.57 -2.67 -22.77
C ARG A 128 -8.28 -1.97 -22.36
N VAL A 129 -7.46 -1.62 -23.34
CA VAL A 129 -6.27 -0.79 -23.13
C VAL A 129 -6.21 0.34 -24.15
N HIS A 130 -5.75 1.50 -23.69
CA HIS A 130 -5.55 2.69 -24.51
C HIS A 130 -4.16 3.28 -24.25
N LEU A 131 -3.39 3.47 -25.33
CA LEU A 131 -2.05 4.04 -25.29
C LEU A 131 -2.07 5.45 -25.88
N ILE A 132 -1.46 6.41 -25.19
CA ILE A 132 -1.38 7.80 -25.63
C ILE A 132 0.08 8.24 -25.54
N ARG A 133 0.64 8.67 -26.67
CA ARG A 133 1.96 9.27 -26.76
C ARG A 133 1.83 10.79 -26.87
N MET A 134 2.64 11.51 -26.11
CA MET A 134 2.59 12.97 -26.03
C MET A 134 4.00 13.54 -25.90
N GLU A 135 4.28 14.65 -26.59
CA GLU A 135 5.50 15.44 -26.34
C GLU A 135 5.47 16.06 -24.94
N GLN A 136 4.30 16.52 -24.50
CA GLN A 136 4.13 17.09 -23.17
C GLN A 136 2.80 16.68 -22.56
N HIS A 137 2.85 16.19 -21.33
CA HIS A 137 1.65 15.75 -20.63
C HIS A 137 0.81 16.96 -20.11
N PRO A 138 -0.52 17.00 -20.32
CA PRO A 138 -1.37 18.10 -19.88
C PRO A 138 -1.31 18.42 -18.37
N GLU A 139 -1.12 17.39 -17.53
CA GLU A 139 -1.01 17.56 -16.08
C GLU A 139 0.35 18.11 -15.64
N ASP A 140 1.39 17.92 -16.45
CA ASP A 140 2.70 18.56 -16.22
C ASP A 140 2.65 20.03 -16.56
N LEU A 141 2.07 20.37 -17.72
CA LEU A 141 1.78 21.75 -18.11
C LEU A 141 1.00 22.50 -17.04
N ARG A 142 -0.08 21.90 -16.53
CA ARG A 142 -0.92 22.50 -15.49
C ARG A 142 -0.16 22.73 -14.19
N ALA A 143 0.76 21.83 -13.84
CA ALA A 143 1.57 21.94 -12.63
C ALA A 143 2.87 22.72 -12.83
N GLY A 144 3.14 23.26 -14.02
CA GLY A 144 4.38 23.96 -14.36
C GLY A 144 5.62 23.05 -14.39
N ARG A 145 5.45 21.72 -14.45
CA ARG A 145 6.57 20.77 -14.56
C ARG A 145 7.09 20.77 -16.00
N ARG A 146 8.38 20.98 -16.17
CA ARG A 146 9.05 20.97 -17.49
C ARG A 146 9.89 19.72 -17.60
N LEU A 147 9.69 18.97 -18.68
CA LEU A 147 10.60 17.91 -19.10
C LEU A 147 11.66 18.53 -20.03
N PRO A 148 12.86 17.92 -20.14
CA PRO A 148 13.83 18.26 -21.17
C PRO A 148 13.23 18.18 -22.58
N ALA A 149 13.79 18.92 -23.53
CA ALA A 149 13.21 19.08 -24.87
C ALA A 149 13.17 17.78 -25.71
N ASP A 150 14.03 16.82 -25.37
CA ASP A 150 14.14 15.51 -25.99
C ASP A 150 13.34 14.44 -25.26
N TYR A 151 12.52 14.78 -24.25
CA TYR A 151 11.67 13.83 -23.55
C TYR A 151 10.27 13.75 -24.15
N GLU A 152 9.65 12.59 -24.00
CA GLU A 152 8.24 12.38 -24.31
C GLU A 152 7.58 11.51 -23.25
N VAL A 153 6.26 11.37 -23.34
CA VAL A 153 5.43 10.64 -22.39
C VAL A 153 4.59 9.59 -23.09
N ILE A 154 4.51 8.40 -22.52
CA ILE A 154 3.50 7.38 -22.83
C ILE A 154 2.61 7.20 -21.62
N ASP A 155 1.30 7.32 -21.84
CA ASP A 155 0.26 6.89 -20.92
C ASP A 155 -0.38 5.60 -21.43
N THR A 156 -0.51 4.61 -20.56
CA THR A 156 -1.22 3.35 -20.82
C THR A 156 -2.31 3.17 -19.78
N VAL A 157 -3.56 3.03 -20.22
CA VAL A 157 -4.72 2.85 -19.33
C VAL A 157 -5.40 1.53 -19.64
N PHE A 158 -5.47 0.63 -18.67
CA PHE A 158 -6.29 -0.57 -18.70
C PHE A 158 -7.61 -0.33 -17.93
N THR A 159 -8.71 -0.78 -18.51
CA THR A 159 -10.04 -0.76 -17.89
C THR A 159 -10.85 -1.97 -18.29
N SER A 160 -11.56 -2.62 -17.36
CA SER A 160 -12.63 -3.54 -17.77
C SER A 160 -13.79 -2.76 -18.43
N VAL A 161 -14.57 -3.41 -19.32
CA VAL A 161 -15.57 -2.75 -20.18
C VAL A 161 -16.60 -1.86 -19.45
N ASN A 162 -16.87 -2.15 -18.18
CA ASN A 162 -17.82 -1.42 -17.33
C ASN A 162 -17.15 -0.63 -16.19
N CYS A 163 -15.83 -0.46 -16.25
CA CYS A 163 -15.10 0.32 -15.26
C CYS A 163 -15.08 1.80 -15.63
N PHE A 164 -15.66 2.63 -14.75
CA PHE A 164 -15.69 4.09 -14.91
C PHE A 164 -15.07 4.75 -13.68
N PRO A 165 -13.73 4.77 -13.55
CA PRO A 165 -13.07 5.33 -12.39
C PRO A 165 -13.49 6.80 -12.22
N PRO A 166 -13.97 7.19 -11.01
CA PRO A 166 -14.38 8.56 -10.73
C PRO A 166 -13.28 9.56 -11.08
N ARG A 167 -13.66 10.80 -11.40
CA ARG A 167 -12.68 11.87 -11.71
C ARG A 167 -11.64 12.05 -10.60
N THR A 168 -12.06 11.90 -9.35
CA THR A 168 -11.19 11.98 -8.16
C THR A 168 -10.16 10.85 -8.12
N VAL A 169 -10.50 9.64 -8.58
CA VAL A 169 -9.56 8.52 -8.74
C VAL A 169 -8.58 8.86 -9.86
N ARG A 170 -9.06 9.16 -11.07
CA ARG A 170 -8.20 9.45 -12.23
C ARG A 170 -7.20 10.61 -12.03
N ARG A 171 -7.57 11.63 -11.24
CA ARG A 171 -6.69 12.78 -10.96
C ARG A 171 -5.69 12.53 -9.84
N ARG A 172 -5.96 11.56 -8.97
CA ARG A 172 -5.17 11.31 -7.77
C ARG A 172 -3.67 11.10 -8.01
N PRO A 173 -3.20 10.34 -9.01
CA PRO A 173 -1.76 10.20 -9.25
C PRO A 173 -1.07 11.55 -9.46
N TRP A 174 -1.73 12.44 -10.18
CA TRP A 174 -1.23 13.79 -10.49
C TRP A 174 -1.28 14.72 -9.30
N GLU A 175 -2.34 14.65 -8.49
CA GLU A 175 -2.41 15.35 -7.20
C GLU A 175 -1.32 14.84 -6.26
N VAL A 176 -1.13 13.54 -6.13
CA VAL A 176 -0.07 12.95 -5.29
C VAL A 176 1.31 13.40 -5.76
N LEU A 177 1.53 13.52 -7.07
CA LEU A 177 2.77 14.01 -7.65
C LEU A 177 3.09 15.47 -7.28
N THR A 178 2.09 16.35 -7.13
CA THR A 178 2.35 17.77 -6.78
C THR A 178 2.82 17.97 -5.33
N HIS A 179 2.61 17.01 -4.43
CA HIS A 179 2.93 17.17 -3.01
C HIS A 179 4.39 16.86 -2.63
N GLY A 180 5.28 16.69 -3.62
CA GLY A 180 6.73 16.54 -3.39
C GLY A 180 7.14 15.22 -2.73
N VAL A 181 8.44 15.01 -2.52
CA VAL A 181 8.97 13.81 -1.85
C VAL A 181 8.64 13.87 -0.35
N ARG A 182 8.42 12.71 0.29
CA ARG A 182 8.20 12.66 1.74
C ARG A 182 9.43 13.18 2.47
N VAL A 183 9.25 14.15 3.35
CA VAL A 183 10.28 14.57 4.29
C VAL A 183 10.30 13.58 5.45
N LYS A 184 11.46 12.94 5.67
CA LYS A 184 11.68 12.03 6.79
C LYS A 184 12.07 12.84 8.03
N ASP A 185 11.55 12.47 9.19
CA ASP A 185 12.04 13.05 10.45
C ASP A 185 13.46 12.52 10.73
N THR A 186 14.26 13.31 11.44
CA THR A 186 15.59 12.87 11.89
C THR A 186 15.41 11.90 13.06
N PRO A 187 16.03 10.71 13.05
CA PRO A 187 15.96 9.79 14.17
C PRO A 187 16.66 10.36 15.42
N GLY A 188 16.01 10.23 16.57
CA GLY A 188 16.58 10.48 17.90
C GLY A 188 17.17 9.21 18.53
N LYS A 189 17.25 9.18 19.86
CA LYS A 189 17.79 8.08 20.67
C LYS A 189 16.69 7.50 21.57
N PRO A 190 15.88 6.54 21.08
CA PRO A 190 14.88 5.88 21.91
C PRO A 190 15.55 5.01 22.99
N VAL A 191 14.78 4.67 24.03
CA VAL A 191 15.16 3.65 24.99
C VAL A 191 14.69 2.29 24.49
N TYR A 192 15.59 1.33 24.36
CA TYR A 192 15.23 -0.05 24.05
C TYR A 192 14.92 -0.82 25.33
N ALA A 193 13.72 -1.41 25.39
CA ALA A 193 13.24 -2.20 26.52
C ALA A 193 12.99 -3.66 26.11
N GLN A 194 12.96 -4.55 27.09
CA GLN A 194 12.70 -5.99 26.86
C GLN A 194 11.21 -6.29 26.69
N ASP A 195 10.35 -5.50 27.30
CA ASP A 195 8.90 -5.67 27.30
C ASP A 195 8.17 -4.32 27.48
N LEU A 196 6.85 -4.37 27.59
CA LEU A 196 5.97 -3.21 27.77
C LEU A 196 5.64 -2.92 29.24
N ALA A 197 6.40 -3.43 30.23
CA ALA A 197 6.05 -3.25 31.64
C ALA A 197 5.91 -1.77 32.02
N GLN A 198 6.76 -0.88 31.50
CA GLN A 198 6.67 0.55 31.78
C GLN A 198 5.36 1.19 31.27
N LEU A 199 4.67 0.63 30.27
CA LEU A 199 3.39 1.15 29.79
C LEU A 199 2.30 1.10 30.89
N THR A 200 2.42 0.17 31.84
CA THR A 200 1.48 0.04 32.97
C THR A 200 1.42 1.28 33.87
N ASP A 201 2.46 2.12 33.87
CA ASP A 201 2.48 3.41 34.58
C ASP A 201 1.69 4.51 33.83
N PHE A 202 1.30 4.27 32.58
CA PHE A 202 0.70 5.26 31.67
C PHE A 202 -0.69 4.83 31.17
N LEU A 203 -1.52 4.27 32.05
CA LEU A 203 -2.91 3.90 31.72
C LEU A 203 -3.90 5.06 31.93
N PRO A 204 -4.92 5.22 31.08
CA PRO A 204 -5.15 4.45 29.85
C PRO A 204 -4.30 4.96 28.67
N PHE A 205 -4.17 4.15 27.63
CA PHE A 205 -3.40 4.48 26.42
C PHE A 205 -4.24 4.40 25.13
N GLN A 206 -3.78 5.06 24.08
CA GLN A 206 -4.30 4.89 22.71
C GLN A 206 -3.41 3.94 21.92
N VAL A 207 -3.95 3.36 20.85
CA VAL A 207 -3.21 2.45 19.98
C VAL A 207 -3.20 2.94 18.54
N GLU A 208 -2.01 2.93 17.94
CA GLU A 208 -1.81 3.01 16.49
C GLU A 208 -1.22 1.71 15.96
N VAL A 209 -1.73 1.22 14.83
CA VAL A 209 -1.20 0.02 14.18
C VAL A 209 -0.80 0.23 12.73
N GLY A 210 0.27 -0.47 12.35
CA GLY A 210 0.67 -0.75 10.98
C GLY A 210 0.55 -2.24 10.64
N CYS A 211 1.15 -2.67 9.53
CA CYS A 211 0.95 -4.03 9.01
C CYS A 211 1.46 -5.15 9.94
N GLY A 212 2.33 -4.85 10.91
CA GLY A 212 2.89 -5.86 11.81
C GLY A 212 1.87 -6.57 12.70
N VAL A 213 0.69 -5.98 12.98
CA VAL A 213 -0.39 -6.68 13.72
C VAL A 213 -1.12 -7.72 12.88
N SER A 214 -0.93 -7.67 11.56
CA SER A 214 -1.62 -8.50 10.57
C SER A 214 -0.72 -9.57 9.94
N TYR A 215 0.59 -9.50 10.17
CA TYR A 215 1.59 -10.40 9.57
C TYR A 215 1.28 -11.89 9.83
N GLU A 216 0.96 -12.24 11.08
CA GLU A 216 0.63 -13.62 11.48
C GLU A 216 -0.71 -14.12 10.91
N ALA A 217 -1.54 -13.23 10.34
CA ALA A 217 -2.78 -13.61 9.67
C ALA A 217 -2.54 -14.12 8.23
N GLY A 218 -1.28 -14.21 7.79
CA GLY A 218 -0.91 -14.63 6.44
C GLY A 218 -1.09 -13.52 5.40
N ILE A 219 -1.26 -12.26 5.82
CA ILE A 219 -1.32 -11.11 4.91
C ILE A 219 0.11 -10.75 4.49
N PRO A 220 0.42 -10.75 3.18
CA PRO A 220 1.76 -10.42 2.71
C PRO A 220 2.19 -9.00 3.14
N PRO A 221 3.49 -8.79 3.39
CA PRO A 221 4.03 -7.47 3.69
C PRO A 221 3.89 -6.51 2.50
N LEU A 222 3.96 -5.20 2.77
CA LEU A 222 3.75 -4.16 1.75
C LEU A 222 4.73 -4.25 0.56
N HIS A 223 5.96 -4.76 0.78
CA HIS A 223 6.92 -4.94 -0.32
C HIS A 223 6.43 -5.91 -1.39
N ARG A 224 5.50 -6.82 -1.07
CA ARG A 224 4.86 -7.70 -2.06
C ARG A 224 4.12 -6.89 -3.12
N LEU A 225 3.51 -5.75 -2.77
CA LEU A 225 2.94 -4.85 -3.78
C LEU A 225 4.03 -4.17 -4.63
N HIS A 226 5.24 -3.96 -4.11
CA HIS A 226 6.33 -3.43 -4.93
C HIS A 226 6.79 -4.44 -5.98
N GLU A 227 6.78 -5.73 -5.65
CA GLU A 227 7.02 -6.84 -6.59
C GLU A 227 5.92 -6.91 -7.64
N MET A 228 4.65 -6.96 -7.21
CA MET A 228 3.50 -7.05 -8.12
C MET A 228 3.44 -5.91 -9.13
N TYR A 229 3.81 -4.68 -8.74
CA TYR A 229 3.73 -3.51 -9.62
C TYR A 229 5.09 -3.03 -10.15
N HIS A 230 6.15 -3.81 -9.90
CA HIS A 230 7.53 -3.52 -10.31
C HIS A 230 7.94 -2.08 -9.98
N VAL A 231 7.69 -1.69 -8.73
CA VAL A 231 7.89 -0.31 -8.26
C VAL A 231 9.38 0.02 -8.13
N ASN A 232 10.16 -0.96 -7.67
CA ASN A 232 11.59 -0.89 -7.51
C ASN A 232 12.19 -2.20 -8.05
N GLU A 233 13.41 -2.13 -8.58
CA GLU A 233 14.21 -3.32 -8.84
C GLU A 233 14.59 -3.92 -7.49
N ILE A 234 14.27 -5.19 -7.32
CA ILE A 234 14.70 -5.98 -6.18
C ILE A 234 15.76 -6.92 -6.75
N GLU A 235 16.99 -6.44 -6.98
CA GLU A 235 18.07 -7.32 -7.39
C GLU A 235 19.31 -7.24 -6.50
N ASP A 236 19.68 -8.46 -6.09
CA ASP A 236 20.93 -9.00 -5.58
C ASP A 236 21.51 -8.44 -4.28
N GLU A 237 21.44 -9.28 -3.25
CA GLU A 237 21.96 -9.10 -1.91
C GLU A 237 23.49 -8.92 -1.86
N GLN A 238 24.21 -9.18 -2.95
CA GLN A 238 25.66 -8.99 -3.02
C GLN A 238 26.10 -7.52 -3.16
N LEU A 239 25.23 -6.60 -3.59
CA LEU A 239 25.64 -5.22 -3.93
C LEU A 239 25.28 -4.16 -2.86
N GLY A 240 24.64 -4.54 -1.76
CA GLY A 240 24.47 -3.66 -0.59
C GLY A 240 23.67 -2.37 -0.84
N LYS A 241 22.86 -2.30 -1.91
CA LYS A 241 21.96 -1.17 -2.20
C LYS A 241 20.56 -1.70 -2.50
N GLY A 242 19.65 -1.55 -1.53
CA GLY A 242 18.25 -1.94 -1.70
C GLY A 242 17.44 -0.90 -2.46
N PHE A 243 16.54 -1.36 -3.34
CA PHE A 243 15.42 -0.62 -3.94
C PHE A 243 15.76 0.52 -4.92
N THR A 244 16.43 0.21 -6.04
CA THR A 244 16.55 1.17 -7.16
C THR A 244 15.19 1.38 -7.85
N PHE A 245 14.86 2.61 -8.22
CA PHE A 245 13.60 2.90 -8.89
C PHE A 245 13.56 2.32 -10.32
N VAL A 246 12.49 1.61 -10.66
CA VAL A 246 12.17 1.32 -12.06
C VAL A 246 11.67 2.61 -12.71
N LEU A 247 12.46 3.17 -13.62
CA LEU A 247 12.16 4.45 -14.30
C LEU A 247 12.23 4.35 -15.82
N ALA A 248 13.10 3.49 -16.36
CA ALA A 248 13.28 3.32 -17.79
C ALA A 248 12.17 2.42 -18.37
N PRO A 249 11.47 2.84 -19.45
CA PRO A 249 10.43 2.03 -20.09
C PRO A 249 10.88 0.60 -20.44
N GLY A 250 12.07 0.45 -21.03
CA GLY A 250 12.61 -0.85 -21.44
C GLY A 250 13.02 -1.79 -20.29
N ARG A 251 12.99 -1.31 -19.04
CA ARG A 251 13.26 -2.09 -17.82
C ARG A 251 12.02 -2.32 -16.96
N ASP A 252 10.84 -1.93 -17.46
CA ASP A 252 9.59 -2.04 -16.73
C ASP A 252 8.76 -3.25 -17.20
N PRO A 253 8.81 -4.39 -16.49
CA PRO A 253 8.13 -5.60 -16.94
C PRO A 253 6.62 -5.54 -16.70
N LEU A 254 6.08 -4.53 -16.00
CA LEU A 254 4.65 -4.48 -15.69
C LEU A 254 3.78 -4.49 -16.96
N LEU A 255 4.12 -3.66 -17.96
CA LEU A 255 3.35 -3.61 -19.20
C LEU A 255 3.52 -4.90 -20.02
N ALA A 256 4.72 -5.47 -20.07
CA ALA A 256 4.96 -6.74 -20.74
C ALA A 256 4.09 -7.86 -20.15
N GLN A 257 4.06 -8.01 -18.82
CA GLN A 257 3.21 -8.99 -18.14
C GLN A 257 1.72 -8.73 -18.39
N MET A 258 1.29 -7.47 -18.38
CA MET A 258 -0.10 -7.12 -18.67
C MET A 258 -0.49 -7.40 -20.13
N PHE A 259 0.44 -7.29 -21.09
CA PHE A 259 0.17 -7.54 -22.50
C PHE A 259 0.27 -9.02 -22.88
N LEU A 260 1.30 -9.71 -22.42
CA LEU A 260 1.63 -11.08 -22.82
C LEU A 260 0.96 -12.14 -21.93
N ASP A 261 0.89 -11.89 -20.62
CA ASP A 261 0.45 -12.84 -19.59
C ASP A 261 -0.75 -12.30 -18.80
N THR A 262 -1.71 -11.67 -19.50
CA THR A 262 -2.75 -10.84 -18.89
C THR A 262 -3.55 -11.56 -17.80
N GLU A 263 -3.96 -12.81 -18.02
CA GLU A 263 -4.83 -13.55 -17.09
C GLU A 263 -4.11 -13.87 -15.77
N ASP A 264 -2.88 -14.38 -15.85
CA ASP A 264 -2.03 -14.64 -14.68
C ASP A 264 -1.72 -13.34 -13.94
N LYS A 265 -1.39 -12.27 -14.70
CA LYS A 265 -1.06 -11.00 -14.09
C LYS A 265 -2.23 -10.41 -13.33
N VAL A 266 -3.42 -10.37 -13.92
CA VAL A 266 -4.61 -9.84 -13.23
C VAL A 266 -5.00 -10.71 -12.03
N GLY A 267 -4.79 -12.03 -12.12
CA GLY A 267 -4.89 -12.93 -10.96
C GLY A 267 -3.98 -12.48 -9.82
N GLU A 268 -2.69 -12.27 -10.11
CA GLU A 268 -1.70 -11.79 -9.13
C GLU A 268 -2.10 -10.44 -8.51
N LEU A 269 -2.63 -9.50 -9.29
CA LEU A 269 -3.07 -8.19 -8.80
C LEU A 269 -4.20 -8.29 -7.75
N SER A 270 -4.91 -9.42 -7.67
CA SER A 270 -5.96 -9.67 -6.67
C SER A 270 -5.48 -10.36 -5.39
N ASP A 271 -4.23 -10.84 -5.37
CA ASP A 271 -3.71 -11.70 -4.29
C ASP A 271 -3.72 -11.01 -2.92
N MET A 272 -3.39 -9.71 -2.89
CA MET A 272 -3.37 -8.95 -1.64
C MET A 272 -4.78 -8.82 -1.05
N TYR A 273 -5.77 -8.50 -1.89
CA TYR A 273 -7.17 -8.43 -1.46
C TYR A 273 -7.67 -9.80 -1.00
N ARG A 274 -7.35 -10.88 -1.74
CA ARG A 274 -7.66 -12.26 -1.38
C ARG A 274 -7.09 -12.62 -0.01
N ALA A 275 -5.83 -12.28 0.25
CA ALA A 275 -5.18 -12.52 1.52
C ALA A 275 -5.86 -11.76 2.66
N CYS A 276 -6.16 -10.47 2.48
CA CYS A 276 -6.89 -9.68 3.48
C CYS A 276 -8.28 -10.26 3.78
N PHE A 277 -9.02 -10.67 2.74
CA PHE A 277 -10.35 -11.23 2.88
C PHE A 277 -10.34 -12.56 3.64
N ASN A 278 -9.35 -13.43 3.37
CA ASN A 278 -9.24 -14.75 4.00
C ASN A 278 -8.57 -14.75 5.37
N ALA A 279 -7.80 -13.72 5.69
CA ALA A 279 -7.10 -13.58 6.98
C ALA A 279 -8.05 -13.74 8.16
N GLU A 280 -7.57 -14.24 9.30
CA GLU A 280 -8.30 -14.28 10.56
C GLU A 280 -7.81 -13.22 11.53
N VAL A 281 -8.68 -12.82 12.46
CA VAL A 281 -8.31 -11.85 13.51
C VAL A 281 -7.20 -12.45 14.38
N THR A 282 -6.06 -11.75 14.44
CA THR A 282 -4.86 -12.22 15.12
C THR A 282 -5.01 -12.27 16.65
N PRO A 283 -4.21 -13.10 17.35
CA PRO A 283 -4.18 -13.12 18.82
C PRO A 283 -3.89 -11.74 19.43
N ALA A 284 -2.99 -10.95 18.81
CA ALA A 284 -2.68 -9.60 19.23
C ALA A 284 -3.91 -8.69 19.20
N LEU A 285 -4.69 -8.70 18.11
CA LEU A 285 -5.92 -7.91 18.01
C LEU A 285 -6.97 -8.32 19.04
N ARG A 286 -7.10 -9.63 19.31
CA ARG A 286 -8.02 -10.12 20.36
C ARG A 286 -7.59 -9.68 21.76
N ALA A 287 -6.28 -9.69 22.04
CA ALA A 287 -5.73 -9.21 23.31
C ALA A 287 -5.93 -7.69 23.48
N LEU A 288 -5.67 -6.91 22.42
CA LEU A 288 -6.00 -5.48 22.41
C LEU A 288 -7.49 -5.24 22.70
N LYS A 289 -8.39 -6.04 22.11
CA LYS A 289 -9.82 -5.88 22.32
C LYS A 289 -10.21 -6.14 23.77
N ARG A 290 -9.67 -7.17 24.40
CA ARG A 290 -9.89 -7.44 25.84
C ARG A 290 -9.31 -6.35 26.74
N MET A 291 -8.19 -5.74 26.36
CA MET A 291 -7.63 -4.59 27.09
C MET A 291 -8.49 -3.31 26.95
N GLU A 292 -9.10 -3.09 25.79
CA GLU A 292 -10.11 -2.03 25.59
C GLU A 292 -11.35 -2.29 26.46
N GLU A 293 -11.89 -3.51 26.44
CA GLU A 293 -13.05 -3.89 27.25
C GLU A 293 -12.79 -3.77 28.77
N ALA A 294 -11.54 -3.98 29.20
CA ALA A 294 -11.10 -3.79 30.58
C ALA A 294 -10.82 -2.30 30.95
N GLY A 295 -10.93 -1.37 29.99
CA GLY A 295 -10.73 0.07 30.23
C GLY A 295 -9.27 0.54 30.22
N HIS A 296 -8.32 -0.31 29.80
CA HIS A 296 -6.90 0.07 29.69
C HIS A 296 -6.60 0.86 28.43
N MET A 297 -7.43 0.70 27.39
CA MET A 297 -7.34 1.43 26.12
C MET A 297 -8.50 2.40 25.96
N VAL A 298 -8.24 3.56 25.36
CA VAL A 298 -9.24 4.61 25.10
C VAL A 298 -9.16 5.12 23.66
N GLY A 299 -10.25 5.74 23.20
CA GLY A 299 -10.30 6.35 21.87
C GLY A 299 -10.39 5.34 20.73
N PRO A 300 -10.39 5.82 19.47
CA PRO A 300 -10.52 4.93 18.34
C PRO A 300 -9.23 4.13 18.11
N PHE A 301 -9.37 3.00 17.43
CA PHE A 301 -8.27 2.19 16.95
C PHE A 301 -7.64 2.84 15.71
N ILE A 302 -6.52 3.52 15.89
CA ILE A 302 -5.85 4.28 14.83
C ILE A 302 -5.13 3.27 13.92
N THR A 303 -5.54 3.17 12.65
CA THR A 303 -5.03 2.13 11.75
C THR A 303 -4.51 2.70 10.45
N ASN A 304 -3.38 2.16 9.99
CA ASN A 304 -2.83 2.39 8.66
C ASN A 304 -3.18 1.25 7.68
N ASN A 305 -3.89 0.23 8.16
CA ASN A 305 -4.07 -1.03 7.47
C ASN A 305 -5.32 -1.10 6.59
N PHE A 306 -5.12 -1.84 5.51
CA PHE A 306 -6.07 -2.32 4.51
C PHE A 306 -7.24 -3.19 4.94
N ASP A 307 -6.92 -4.05 5.89
CA ASP A 307 -7.31 -5.46 5.89
C ASP A 307 -8.61 -5.74 6.64
N ALA A 308 -9.22 -4.68 7.18
CA ALA A 308 -10.41 -4.71 8.02
C ALA A 308 -10.28 -5.59 9.28
N LEU A 309 -9.08 -6.04 9.67
CA LEU A 309 -8.90 -6.90 10.83
C LEU A 309 -9.21 -6.19 12.15
N GLY A 310 -8.94 -4.88 12.25
CA GLY A 310 -9.32 -4.08 13.41
C GLY A 310 -10.83 -4.02 13.59
N ALA A 311 -11.57 -3.68 12.54
CA ALA A 311 -13.04 -3.68 12.57
C ALA A 311 -13.61 -5.08 12.84
N ARG A 312 -13.01 -6.14 12.28
CA ARG A 312 -13.39 -7.53 12.56
C ARG A 312 -13.10 -7.97 14.00
N ALA A 313 -12.12 -7.34 14.65
CA ALA A 313 -11.88 -7.50 16.09
C ALA A 313 -12.86 -6.69 16.95
N GLY A 314 -13.74 -5.89 16.34
CA GLY A 314 -14.77 -5.11 17.03
C GLY A 314 -14.32 -3.69 17.42
N PHE A 315 -13.27 -3.14 16.80
CA PHE A 315 -12.84 -1.77 17.06
C PHE A 315 -13.60 -0.74 16.22
N GLU A 316 -13.80 0.46 16.79
CA GLU A 316 -14.07 1.67 16.02
C GLU A 316 -12.75 2.18 15.41
N GLU A 317 -12.61 2.05 14.08
CA GLU A 317 -11.36 2.38 13.39
C GLU A 317 -11.26 3.87 13.03
N GLN A 318 -10.05 4.44 13.16
CA GLN A 318 -9.70 5.72 12.56
C GLN A 318 -8.58 5.52 11.52
N PHE A 319 -8.95 5.54 10.23
CA PHE A 319 -8.03 5.22 9.15
C PHE A 319 -7.12 6.38 8.73
N MET A 320 -5.81 6.18 8.91
CA MET A 320 -4.78 7.22 8.70
C MET A 320 -4.11 7.19 7.33
N ARG A 321 -4.11 6.04 6.62
CA ARG A 321 -3.35 5.91 5.37
C ARG A 321 -3.90 6.86 4.30
N ARG A 322 -2.99 7.56 3.63
CA ARG A 322 -3.24 8.47 2.49
C ARG A 322 -2.18 8.18 1.42
N TYR A 323 -2.39 8.61 0.18
CA TYR A 323 -1.38 8.47 -0.88
C TYR A 323 -0.45 9.69 -0.98
N ASP A 324 -0.95 10.86 -0.59
CA ASP A 324 -0.20 12.11 -0.57
C ASP A 324 0.42 12.38 0.82
N GLN A 325 0.94 13.59 1.01
CA GLN A 325 1.50 14.08 2.27
C GLN A 325 0.43 14.72 3.18
N ARG A 326 -0.87 14.69 2.82
CA ARG A 326 -1.89 15.29 3.67
C ARG A 326 -1.97 14.51 4.98
N ILE A 327 -2.02 15.27 6.06
CA ILE A 327 -2.12 14.74 7.42
C ILE A 327 -3.60 14.68 7.76
N PRO A 328 -4.17 13.48 7.95
CA PRO A 328 -5.57 13.36 8.33
C PRO A 328 -5.80 13.88 9.76
N PRO A 329 -7.02 14.33 10.07
CA PRO A 329 -7.42 14.58 11.45
C PRO A 329 -7.16 13.35 12.31
N LEU A 330 -6.67 13.57 13.54
CA LEU A 330 -6.39 12.54 14.52
C LEU A 330 -7.16 12.86 15.79
N THR A 331 -7.79 11.85 16.36
CA THR A 331 -8.52 11.99 17.62
C THR A 331 -7.63 11.54 18.76
N LEU A 332 -6.93 12.48 19.39
CA LEU A 332 -6.24 12.24 20.66
C LEU A 332 -7.20 12.50 21.83
N ARG A 333 -7.30 11.52 22.73
CA ARG A 333 -8.17 11.57 23.90
C ARG A 333 -7.45 12.29 25.04
N PRO A 334 -8.06 13.33 25.66
CA PRO A 334 -7.43 14.05 26.77
C PRO A 334 -7.03 13.16 27.96
N GLU A 335 -7.75 12.06 28.17
CA GLU A 335 -7.51 11.09 29.24
C GLU A 335 -6.36 10.11 28.94
N ALA A 336 -5.90 10.01 27.69
CA ALA A 336 -4.82 9.11 27.32
C ALA A 336 -3.46 9.62 27.82
N LYS A 337 -2.70 8.76 28.49
CA LYS A 337 -1.36 9.09 29.00
C LYS A 337 -0.22 8.61 28.09
N ALA A 338 -0.53 7.65 27.21
CA ALA A 338 0.42 7.10 26.26
C ALA A 338 -0.21 6.76 24.91
N LEU A 339 0.64 6.65 23.90
CA LEU A 339 0.35 6.02 22.62
C LEU A 339 1.23 4.77 22.48
N LEU A 340 0.59 3.62 22.20
CA LEU A 340 1.25 2.39 21.81
C LEU A 340 1.17 2.22 20.30
N VAL A 341 2.33 2.26 19.62
CA VAL A 341 2.48 2.08 18.18
C VAL A 341 2.94 0.65 17.90
N ILE A 342 2.25 -0.08 17.04
CA ILE A 342 2.52 -1.50 16.80
C ILE A 342 2.73 -1.78 15.31
N GLY A 343 3.89 -2.33 14.96
CA GLY A 343 4.18 -2.83 13.61
C GLY A 343 4.13 -1.77 12.54
N LEU A 344 4.57 -0.54 12.87
CA LEU A 344 4.58 0.61 11.99
C LEU A 344 6.00 1.19 11.91
N HIS A 345 6.69 0.87 10.82
CA HIS A 345 8.08 1.28 10.59
C HIS A 345 8.28 2.81 10.48
N ALA A 346 7.24 3.56 10.06
CA ALA A 346 7.36 4.98 9.75
C ALA A 346 6.12 5.79 10.13
N ASP A 347 6.33 6.90 10.84
CA ASP A 347 5.27 7.85 11.22
C ASP A 347 4.89 8.78 10.06
N ARG A 348 4.39 8.20 8.96
CA ARG A 348 4.04 8.93 7.73
C ARG A 348 2.92 9.95 7.91
N ARG A 349 2.14 9.86 8.99
CA ARG A 349 0.95 10.67 9.25
C ARG A 349 1.05 11.45 10.56
N TRP A 350 2.26 11.55 11.11
CA TRP A 350 2.59 12.30 12.32
C TRP A 350 1.70 11.95 13.50
N VAL A 351 1.29 10.69 13.64
CA VAL A 351 0.47 10.24 14.78
C VAL A 351 1.32 10.22 16.03
N ALA A 352 2.46 9.53 16.02
CA ALA A 352 3.40 9.52 17.14
C ALA A 352 3.96 10.92 17.42
N ARG A 353 4.31 11.69 16.38
CA ARG A 353 4.74 13.10 16.52
C ARG A 353 3.68 13.96 17.21
N ARG A 354 2.41 13.86 16.83
CA ARG A 354 1.32 14.62 17.46
C ARG A 354 1.03 14.14 18.88
N ALA A 355 1.14 12.84 19.14
CA ALA A 355 1.00 12.29 20.50
C ALA A 355 2.07 12.88 21.44
N ARG A 356 3.34 12.93 21.02
CA ARG A 356 4.41 13.60 21.81
C ARG A 356 4.11 15.08 22.04
N ALA A 357 3.67 15.79 21.01
CA ALA A 357 3.31 17.21 21.13
C ALA A 357 2.13 17.46 22.08
N ALA A 358 1.24 16.48 22.23
CA ALA A 358 0.14 16.48 23.19
C ALA A 358 0.55 15.97 24.60
N GLY A 359 1.84 15.64 24.82
CA GLY A 359 2.37 15.21 26.11
C GLY A 359 2.22 13.72 26.40
N LEU A 360 1.81 12.90 25.44
CA LEU A 360 1.71 11.45 25.61
C LEU A 360 3.09 10.80 25.55
N LYS A 361 3.31 9.80 26.41
CA LYS A 361 4.47 8.90 26.28
C LYS A 361 4.27 7.95 25.09
N VAL A 362 5.28 7.76 24.26
CA VAL A 362 5.20 6.87 23.10
C VAL A 362 5.95 5.56 23.36
N PHE A 363 5.26 4.45 23.15
CA PHE A 363 5.80 3.10 23.15
C PHE A 363 5.67 2.51 21.76
N ILE A 364 6.70 1.84 21.27
CA ILE A 364 6.76 1.27 19.92
C ILE A 364 7.09 -0.22 20.03
N VAL A 365 6.27 -1.05 19.41
CA VAL A 365 6.52 -2.49 19.24
C VAL A 365 6.77 -2.74 17.76
N ASP A 366 8.00 -3.09 17.41
CA ASP A 366 8.37 -3.47 16.06
C ASP A 366 9.59 -4.40 16.14
N PRO A 367 9.62 -5.54 15.42
CA PRO A 367 10.78 -6.42 15.41
C PRO A 367 12.02 -5.79 14.74
N GLU A 368 11.86 -4.66 14.03
CA GLU A 368 12.90 -3.97 13.26
C GLU A 368 13.52 -4.85 12.18
N GLY A 369 12.69 -5.70 11.57
CA GLY A 369 13.08 -6.62 10.51
C GLY A 369 12.07 -7.73 10.28
N PHE A 370 12.41 -8.67 9.39
CA PHE A 370 11.57 -9.83 9.10
C PHE A 370 12.42 -11.03 8.64
N PRO A 371 11.96 -12.28 8.86
CA PRO A 371 12.64 -13.45 8.35
C PRO A 371 12.48 -13.53 6.82
N ARG A 372 13.56 -13.90 6.14
CA ARG A 372 13.58 -14.17 4.70
C ARG A 372 13.21 -15.63 4.40
N PRO A 373 12.80 -15.96 3.17
CA PRO A 373 12.49 -17.34 2.77
C PRO A 373 13.65 -18.33 2.97
N ASP A 374 14.89 -17.86 2.89
CA ASP A 374 16.11 -18.65 3.13
C ASP A 374 16.43 -18.85 4.63
N GLY A 375 15.61 -18.30 5.53
CA GLY A 375 15.78 -18.37 6.97
C GLY A 375 16.69 -17.29 7.57
N THR A 376 17.28 -16.41 6.75
CA THR A 376 18.07 -15.26 7.24
C THR A 376 17.17 -14.13 7.74
N TRP A 377 17.73 -13.17 8.48
CA TRP A 377 17.00 -12.00 8.96
C TRP A 377 17.29 -10.79 8.07
N PHE A 378 16.24 -10.12 7.60
CA PHE A 378 16.36 -8.83 6.93
C PHE A 378 16.19 -7.70 7.95
N ASP A 379 17.27 -6.94 8.21
CA ASP A 379 17.22 -5.77 9.08
C ASP A 379 16.41 -4.63 8.45
N TYR A 380 15.44 -4.11 9.20
CA TYR A 380 14.57 -3.02 8.77
C TYR A 380 14.24 -2.07 9.94
N PRO A 381 15.23 -1.31 10.44
CA PRO A 381 15.09 -0.48 11.63
C PRO A 381 14.07 0.63 11.45
N LEU A 382 13.37 1.01 12.52
CA LEU A 382 12.40 2.10 12.54
C LEU A 382 12.99 3.38 11.94
N GLU A 383 12.21 4.08 11.11
CA GLU A 383 12.74 5.18 10.32
C GLU A 383 13.13 6.41 11.15
N ALA A 384 12.33 6.75 12.16
CA ALA A 384 12.54 7.96 12.95
C ALA A 384 11.98 7.87 14.39
N PRO A 385 12.36 6.87 15.21
CA PRO A 385 12.07 6.91 16.64
C PRO A 385 12.76 8.14 17.26
N GLN A 386 12.22 8.68 18.35
CA GLN A 386 12.65 9.95 18.94
C GLN A 386 13.21 9.76 20.36
N ASP A 387 13.88 10.80 20.86
CA ASP A 387 14.28 10.87 22.26
C ASP A 387 13.06 10.74 23.18
N GLY A 388 13.18 9.89 24.19
CA GLY A 388 12.10 9.65 25.15
C GLY A 388 11.06 8.62 24.70
N ASP A 389 11.14 8.06 23.50
CA ASP A 389 10.35 6.88 23.14
C ASP A 389 10.88 5.63 23.85
N VAL A 390 10.02 4.61 23.94
CA VAL A 390 10.40 3.26 24.37
C VAL A 390 10.15 2.30 23.21
N VAL A 391 11.16 1.54 22.80
CA VAL A 391 11.08 0.57 21.71
C VAL A 391 11.25 -0.84 22.26
N VAL A 392 10.32 -1.73 21.90
CA VAL A 392 10.35 -3.16 22.22
C VAL A 392 10.50 -3.96 20.91
N ARG A 393 11.66 -4.62 20.76
CA ARG A 393 11.99 -5.43 19.58
C ARG A 393 11.35 -6.81 19.62
N GLN A 394 10.04 -6.86 19.42
CA GLN A 394 9.26 -8.09 19.43
C GLN A 394 8.17 -8.07 18.36
N THR A 395 7.65 -9.25 18.02
CA THR A 395 6.41 -9.35 17.24
C THR A 395 5.24 -8.80 18.03
N ALA A 396 4.20 -8.35 17.31
CA ALA A 396 2.96 -7.89 17.93
C ALA A 396 2.36 -8.95 18.87
N ALA A 397 2.31 -10.23 18.46
CA ALA A 397 1.75 -11.27 19.31
C ALA A 397 2.49 -11.45 20.63
N ASN A 398 3.83 -11.46 20.61
CA ASN A 398 4.63 -11.64 21.82
C ASN A 398 4.47 -10.46 22.79
N ALA A 399 4.67 -9.24 22.30
CA ALA A 399 4.64 -8.05 23.15
C ALA A 399 3.24 -7.80 23.74
N ILE A 400 2.19 -7.94 22.92
CA ILE A 400 0.82 -7.66 23.33
C ILE A 400 0.27 -8.76 24.24
N SER A 401 0.59 -10.03 23.99
CA SER A 401 0.19 -11.12 24.90
C SER A 401 0.90 -11.04 26.25
N ALA A 402 2.13 -10.52 26.29
CA ALA A 402 2.82 -10.24 27.55
C ALA A 402 2.16 -9.08 28.30
N LEU A 403 1.87 -7.96 27.61
CA LEU A 403 1.19 -6.80 28.19
C LEU A 403 -0.18 -7.16 28.77
N GLU A 404 -0.99 -7.92 28.02
CA GLU A 404 -2.31 -8.33 28.48
C GLU A 404 -2.24 -9.10 29.81
N ARG A 405 -1.30 -10.03 29.95
CA ARG A 405 -1.10 -10.78 31.20
C ARG A 405 -0.68 -9.90 32.37
N MET A 406 0.04 -8.81 32.09
CA MET A 406 0.42 -7.82 33.11
C MET A 406 -0.79 -6.99 33.57
N LEU A 407 -1.67 -6.62 32.65
CA LEU A 407 -2.81 -5.74 32.90
C LEU A 407 -4.04 -6.47 33.44
N ASN A 408 -4.21 -7.74 33.10
CA ASN A 408 -5.32 -8.58 33.52
C ASN A 408 -4.79 -9.86 34.21
N PRO A 409 -4.15 -9.74 35.39
CA PRO A 409 -3.73 -10.92 36.14
C PRO A 409 -4.96 -11.75 36.53
N ALA A 410 -4.84 -13.07 36.35
CA ALA A 410 -5.91 -14.05 36.57
C ALA A 410 -6.49 -14.05 37.99
#